data_AF-A0A0A7EKQ4-F1
#
_entry.id   AF-A0A0A7EKQ4-F1
#
_cell.length_a   1.000
_cell.length_b   1.000
_cell.length_c   1.000
_cell.angle_alpha   90.00
_cell.angle_beta   90.00
_cell.angle_gamma   90.00
#
_symmetry.space_group_name_H-M   'P 1'
#
loop_
_entity.id
_entity.type
_entity.pdbx_description
1 polymer ?
#
loop_
_entity_poly.entity_id
_entity_poly.type
_entity_poly.pdbx_seq_one_letter_code
_entity_poly.pdbx_strand_id
1 'polypeptide(L)'
;METLTFFEELFANANPVFILGVALVTLFLWFLPALLAFFLNRKHVKIIAAACVPAGFSFIAWSGLLIWAVTGKSVEKVVAKSRKQTAS
;
A
#
# COMPACT_ATOMS: atom_id res chain seq x y z
N MET A 1 -13.86 -19.51 22.31
CA MET A 1 -12.74 -19.30 23.27
C MET A 1 -11.49 -20.08 22.85
N GLU A 2 -11.59 -21.11 22.01
CA GLU A 2 -10.45 -21.90 21.49
C GLU A 2 -9.57 -21.19 20.45
N THR A 3 -10.07 -20.16 19.78
CA THR A 3 -9.29 -19.43 18.76
C THR A 3 -8.23 -18.53 19.37
N LEU A 4 -8.51 -17.91 20.52
CA LEU A 4 -7.54 -17.07 21.22
C LEU A 4 -6.40 -17.91 21.80
N THR A 5 -6.71 -19.10 22.35
CA THR A 5 -5.72 -20.03 22.88
C THR A 5 -4.77 -20.55 21.80
N PHE A 6 -5.26 -20.76 20.57
CA PHE A 6 -4.41 -21.11 19.43
C PHE A 6 -3.36 -20.04 19.13
N PHE A 7 -3.74 -18.76 19.07
CA PHE A 7 -2.77 -17.68 18.84
C PHE A 7 -1.80 -17.50 20.01
N GLU A 8 -2.29 -17.60 21.26
CA GLU A 8 -1.46 -17.55 22.46
C GLU A 8 -0.37 -18.63 22.42
N GLU A 9 -0.70 -19.90 22.13
CA GLU A 9 0.28 -20.98 22.03
C GLU A 9 1.24 -20.78 20.85
N LEU A 10 0.73 -20.32 19.71
CA LEU A 10 1.52 -20.06 18.51
C LEU A 10 2.56 -18.96 18.76
N PHE A 11 2.18 -17.87 19.43
CA PHE A 11 3.09 -16.75 19.73
C PHE A 11 3.96 -17.00 20.97
N ALA A 12 3.49 -17.75 21.97
CA ALA A 12 4.27 -18.08 23.18
C ALA A 12 5.46 -19.01 22.88
N ASN A 13 5.33 -19.88 21.87
CA ASN A 13 6.41 -20.76 21.42
C ASN A 13 7.02 -20.31 20.08
N ALA A 14 6.60 -19.17 19.54
CA ALA A 14 7.12 -18.69 18.26
C ALA A 14 8.59 -18.27 18.39
N ASN A 15 9.42 -18.78 17.46
CA ASN A 15 10.78 -18.32 17.29
C ASN A 15 10.79 -16.80 16.99
N PRO A 16 11.66 -15.99 17.63
CA PRO A 16 11.80 -14.57 17.33
C PRO A 16 11.96 -14.25 15.83
N VAL A 17 12.64 -15.12 15.09
CA VAL A 17 12.81 -15.00 13.63
C VAL A 17 11.48 -15.17 12.89
N PHE A 18 10.62 -16.08 13.36
CA PHE A 18 9.29 -16.28 12.78
C PHE A 18 8.40 -15.06 13.01
N ILE A 19 8.41 -14.50 14.23
CA ILE A 19 7.66 -13.28 14.56
C ILE A 19 8.13 -12.12 13.68
N LEU A 20 9.45 -11.94 13.53
CA LEU A 20 10.01 -10.92 12.65
C LEU A 20 9.60 -11.13 11.19
N GLY A 21 9.61 -12.36 10.71
CA GLY A 21 9.17 -12.72 9.37
C GLY A 21 7.70 -12.36 9.12
N VAL A 22 6.81 -12.73 10.04
CA VAL A 22 5.38 -12.37 9.97
C VAL A 22 5.21 -10.87 9.98
N ALA A 23 5.87 -10.15 10.89
CA ALA A 23 5.78 -8.69 10.97
C ALA A 23 6.24 -8.02 9.66
N LEU A 24 7.33 -8.49 9.06
CA LEU A 24 7.81 -7.98 7.78
C LEU A 24 6.81 -8.25 6.66
N VAL A 25 6.28 -9.47 6.55
CA VAL A 25 5.28 -9.82 5.53
C VAL A 25 4.01 -8.97 5.70
N THR A 26 3.54 -8.79 6.93
CA THR A 26 2.40 -7.94 7.23
C THR A 26 2.66 -6.49 6.82
N LEU A 27 3.83 -5.93 7.13
CA LEU A 27 4.20 -4.57 6.70
C LEU A 27 4.30 -4.46 5.17
N PHE A 28 4.91 -5.45 4.51
CA PHE A 28 4.99 -5.48 3.05
C PHE A 28 3.61 -5.52 2.40
N LEU A 29 2.69 -6.33 2.94
CA LEU A 29 1.31 -6.39 2.46
C LEU A 29 0.58 -5.07 2.76
N TRP A 30 0.74 -4.50 3.95
CA TRP A 30 0.10 -3.25 4.35
C TRP A 30 0.51 -2.07 3.45
N PHE A 31 1.80 -2.01 3.09
CA PHE A 31 2.38 -0.98 2.22
C PHE A 31 2.49 -1.38 0.74
N LEU A 32 1.80 -2.46 0.32
CA LEU A 32 1.77 -2.91 -1.08
C LEU A 32 1.38 -1.81 -2.08
N PRO A 33 0.36 -0.95 -1.82
CA PRO A 33 -0.01 0.14 -2.74
C PRO A 33 1.13 1.17 -2.90
N ALA A 34 1.85 1.45 -1.81
CA ALA A 34 2.99 2.37 -1.83
C ALA A 34 4.17 1.79 -2.62
N LEU A 35 4.42 0.48 -2.50
CA LEU A 35 5.42 -0.23 -3.31
C LEU A 35 5.07 -0.19 -4.80
N LEU A 36 3.81 -0.45 -5.17
CA LEU A 36 3.34 -0.32 -6.55
C LEU A 36 3.53 1.11 -7.08
N ALA A 37 3.16 2.11 -6.29
CA ALA A 37 3.38 3.51 -6.63
C ALA A 37 4.87 3.82 -6.83
N PHE A 38 5.78 3.16 -6.09
CA PHE A 38 7.22 3.38 -6.23
C PHE A 38 7.76 2.99 -7.61
N PHE A 39 7.22 1.94 -8.22
CA PHE A 39 7.61 1.52 -9.57
C PHE A 39 6.85 2.29 -10.67
N LEU A 40 5.55 2.52 -10.48
CA LEU A 40 4.67 3.05 -11.52
C LEU A 40 4.53 4.58 -11.48
N ASN A 41 4.64 5.20 -10.31
CA ASN A 41 4.29 6.60 -10.12
C ASN A 41 5.15 7.32 -9.05
N ARG A 42 6.48 7.29 -9.27
CA ARG A 42 7.53 7.89 -8.41
C ARG A 42 7.20 9.28 -7.83
N LYS A 43 6.46 10.12 -8.55
CA LYS A 43 6.06 11.45 -8.09
C LYS A 43 4.99 11.44 -7.00
N HIS A 44 4.02 10.54 -7.10
CA HIS A 44 2.86 10.46 -6.19
C HIS A 44 3.06 9.45 -5.05
N VAL A 45 4.18 8.73 -5.06
CA VAL A 45 4.58 7.79 -3.98
C VAL A 45 4.42 8.38 -2.59
N LYS A 46 4.87 9.61 -2.37
CA LYS A 46 4.84 10.21 -1.03
C LYS A 46 3.41 10.39 -0.52
N ILE A 47 2.48 10.71 -1.41
CA ILE A 47 1.07 10.92 -1.09
C ILE A 47 0.40 9.56 -0.85
N ILE A 48 0.64 8.59 -1.73
CA ILE A 48 0.10 7.22 -1.58
C ILE A 48 0.63 6.55 -0.31
N ALA A 49 1.92 6.72 0.02
CA ALA A 49 2.52 6.18 1.23
C ALA A 49 1.94 6.83 2.51
N ALA A 50 1.75 8.15 2.52
CA ALA A 50 1.10 8.84 3.63
C ALA A 50 -0.37 8.42 3.80
N ALA A 51 -1.08 8.22 2.69
CA ALA A 51 -2.46 7.72 2.70
C ALA A 51 -2.57 6.24 3.06
N CYS A 52 -1.51 5.44 2.91
CA CYS A 52 -1.50 4.02 3.27
C CYS A 52 -1.65 3.79 4.79
N VAL A 53 -1.20 4.75 5.61
CA VAL A 53 -1.32 4.69 7.08
C VAL A 53 -2.80 4.72 7.52
N PRO A 54 -3.63 5.72 7.12
CA PRO A 54 -5.06 5.69 7.40
C PRO A 54 -5.83 4.69 6.52
N ALA A 55 -5.40 4.42 5.28
CA ALA A 55 -6.10 3.49 4.39
C ALA A 55 -5.96 2.03 4.82
N GLY A 56 -4.92 1.67 5.57
CA GLY A 56 -4.83 0.32 6.14
C GLY A 56 -5.97 0.00 7.12
N PHE A 57 -6.64 1.01 7.66
CA PHE A 57 -7.86 0.84 8.47
C PHE A 57 -9.12 0.55 7.63
N SER A 58 -9.07 0.71 6.31
CA SER A 58 -10.22 0.55 5.41
C SER A 58 -9.84 -0.10 4.07
N PHE A 59 -10.36 -1.31 3.83
CA PHE A 59 -10.14 -2.05 2.59
C PHE A 59 -10.52 -1.28 1.32
N ILE A 60 -11.55 -0.43 1.38
CA ILE A 60 -11.97 0.40 0.23
C ILE A 60 -10.94 1.48 -0.09
N ALA A 61 -10.42 2.18 0.93
CA ALA A 61 -9.37 3.16 0.72
C ALA A 61 -8.09 2.48 0.19
N TRP A 62 -7.77 1.31 0.73
CA TRP A 62 -6.61 0.52 0.32
C TRP A 62 -6.69 0.06 -1.15
N SER A 63 -7.86 -0.39 -1.62
CA SER A 63 -8.07 -0.76 -3.03
C SER A 63 -8.10 0.46 -3.98
N GLY A 64 -8.64 1.60 -3.55
CA GLY A 64 -8.57 2.86 -4.29
C GLY A 64 -7.11 3.32 -4.51
N LEU A 65 -6.27 3.21 -3.48
CA LEU A 65 -4.84 3.49 -3.59
C LEU A 65 -4.12 2.54 -4.56
N LEU A 66 -4.50 1.26 -4.62
CA LEU A 66 -3.97 0.31 -5.60
C LEU A 66 -4.28 0.74 -7.04
N ILE A 67 -5.54 1.07 -7.34
CA ILE A 67 -5.96 1.52 -8.68
C ILE A 67 -5.22 2.80 -9.05
N TRP A 68 -5.10 3.74 -8.11
CA TRP A 68 -4.42 5.00 -8.33
C TRP A 68 -2.90 4.83 -8.52
N ALA A 69 -2.28 3.92 -7.78
CA ALA A 69 -0.87 3.56 -7.94
C ALA A 69 -0.57 3.04 -9.36
N VAL A 70 -1.46 2.24 -9.94
CA VAL A 70 -1.31 1.69 -11.29
C VAL A 70 -1.65 2.72 -12.38
N THR A 71 -2.67 3.55 -12.15
CA THR A 71 -3.25 4.44 -13.19
C THR A 71 -2.63 5.84 -13.23
N GLY A 72 -2.02 6.31 -12.12
CA GLY A 72 -1.67 7.73 -11.96
C GLY A 72 -0.67 8.29 -12.99
N LYS A 73 0.23 7.46 -13.54
CA LYS A 73 1.17 7.89 -14.60
C LYS A 73 0.45 8.21 -15.92
N SER A 74 -0.62 7.49 -16.23
CA SER A 74 -1.41 7.66 -17.46
C SER A 74 -2.21 8.95 -17.41
N VAL A 75 -2.77 9.28 -16.24
CA VAL A 75 -3.54 10.51 -16.02
C VAL A 75 -2.65 11.75 -16.16
N GLU A 76 -1.43 11.74 -15.60
CA GLU A 76 -0.50 12.87 -15.73
C GLU A 76 -0.17 13.20 -17.19
N LYS A 77 0.04 12.17 -18.03
CA LYS A 77 0.36 12.37 -19.46
C LYS A 77 -0.80 13.00 -20.22
N VAL A 78 -2.03 12.58 -19.92
CA VAL A 78 -3.24 13.13 -20.56
C VAL A 78 -3.43 14.59 -20.15
N VAL A 79 -3.35 14.88 -18.84
CA VAL A 79 -3.51 16.24 -18.31
C VAL A 79 -2.43 17.18 -18.84
N ALA A 80 -1.18 16.74 -18.91
CA ALA A 80 -0.08 17.54 -19.46
C ALA A 80 -0.27 17.84 -20.95
N LYS A 81 -0.81 16.90 -21.72
CA LYS A 81 -1.10 17.08 -23.16
C LYS A 81 -2.24 18.09 -23.36
N SER A 82 -3.32 17.98 -22.59
CA SER A 82 -4.44 18.94 -22.64
C SER A 82 -4.01 20.35 -22.27
N ARG A 83 -3.18 20.52 -21.22
CA ARG A 83 -2.70 21.85 -20.81
C ARG A 83 -1.80 22.52 -21.86
N LYS A 84 -1.02 21.75 -22.63
CA LYS A 84 -0.22 22.29 -23.75
C LYS A 84 -1.09 22.72 -24.95
N GLN A 85 -2.22 22.06 -25.19
CA GLN A 85 -3.12 22.40 -26.29
C GLN A 85 -3.95 23.66 -26.02
N THR A 86 -4.27 23.97 -24.76
CA THR A 86 -5.01 25.20 -24.40
C THR A 86 -4.12 26.44 -24.32
N ALA A 87 -2.79 26.28 -24.35
CA ALA A 87 -1.81 27.37 -24.29
C ALA A 87 -1.17 27.71 -25.65
N SER A 88 -1.66 27.09 -26.74
CA SER A 88 -1.31 27.36 -28.14
C SER A 88 -2.49 27.99 -28.87
#